data_AF-A0A9E3B5X1-F1
#
_entry.id   AF-A0A9E3B5X1-F1
#
_cell.length_a   1.000
_cell.length_b   1.000
_cell.length_c   1.000
_cell.angle_alpha   90.00
_cell.angle_beta   90.00
_cell.angle_gamma   90.00
#
_symmetry.space_group_name_H-M   'P 1'
#
loop_
_entity.id
_entity.type
_entity.pdbx_description
1 polymer ?
#
loop_
_entity_poly.entity_id
_entity_poly.type
_entity_poly.pdbx_seq_one_letter_code
_entity_poly.pdbx_strand_id
1 'polypeptide(L)'
;MTEKTREHASNEEAAQQERREDVVTVVLTADNHLGYAAFGQHLRKREERQQQLRHAFQQATDFAIEHGVDLFIQAGDLFDTTTPDERDRSFVAERLAQLKQANIHTFALGGVHDTPSDAQSPSGDGIPAPQISYARLGALHYFSPPPRQDDTRELEAANLELHGLTVSICGLSVLPGQEGNPLKRLRVHMDDS
;
A
#
# COMPACT_ATOMS: atom_id res chain seq x y z
N MET A 1 -14.46 -23.73 -39.18
CA MET A 1 -14.00 -23.44 -37.81
C MET A 1 -15.24 -23.47 -36.94
N THR A 2 -15.43 -24.60 -36.25
CA THR A 2 -16.72 -25.18 -35.83
C THR A 2 -17.23 -24.61 -34.51
N GLU A 3 -18.56 -24.47 -34.36
CA GLU A 3 -19.29 -24.03 -33.15
C GLU A 3 -18.80 -24.69 -31.86
N LYS A 4 -18.38 -25.95 -31.95
CA LYS A 4 -17.82 -26.73 -30.84
C LYS A 4 -16.57 -26.12 -30.17
N THR A 5 -15.82 -25.30 -30.91
CA THR A 5 -14.64 -24.57 -30.38
C THR A 5 -15.04 -23.26 -29.70
N ARG A 6 -16.19 -22.66 -30.06
CA ARG A 6 -16.73 -21.46 -29.40
C ARG A 6 -17.42 -21.80 -28.08
N GLU A 7 -18.16 -22.91 -28.02
CA GLU A 7 -18.84 -23.35 -26.78
C GLU A 7 -17.85 -23.78 -25.68
N HIS A 8 -16.71 -24.36 -26.04
CA HIS A 8 -15.68 -24.69 -25.05
C HIS A 8 -14.99 -23.45 -24.48
N ALA A 9 -14.69 -22.45 -25.31
CA ALA A 9 -14.10 -21.19 -24.86
C ALA A 9 -15.07 -20.40 -23.95
N SER A 10 -16.36 -20.36 -24.27
CA SER A 10 -17.36 -19.70 -23.42
C SER A 10 -17.60 -20.40 -22.08
N ASN A 11 -17.48 -21.73 -22.02
CA ASN A 11 -17.58 -22.48 -20.77
C ASN A 11 -16.32 -22.35 -19.90
N GLU A 12 -15.13 -22.21 -20.50
CA GLU A 12 -13.89 -21.92 -19.76
C GLU A 12 -13.86 -20.49 -19.23
N GLU A 13 -14.32 -19.51 -20.00
CA GLU A 13 -14.50 -18.12 -19.57
C GLU A 13 -15.53 -18.02 -18.43
N ALA A 14 -16.68 -18.69 -18.54
CA ALA A 14 -17.69 -18.72 -17.48
C ALA A 14 -17.19 -19.41 -16.19
N ALA A 15 -16.47 -20.54 -16.30
CA ALA A 15 -15.88 -21.23 -15.15
C ALA A 15 -14.64 -20.51 -14.56
N GLN A 16 -13.95 -19.68 -15.34
CA GLN A 16 -12.93 -18.74 -14.84
C GLN A 16 -13.56 -17.52 -14.18
N GLN A 17 -14.72 -17.06 -14.66
CA GLN A 17 -15.50 -15.99 -14.07
C GLN A 17 -16.12 -16.42 -12.72
N GLU A 18 -16.69 -17.62 -12.62
CA GLU A 18 -17.24 -18.17 -11.37
C GLU A 18 -16.15 -18.44 -10.32
N ARG A 19 -14.95 -18.91 -10.72
CA ARG A 19 -13.81 -19.05 -9.77
C ARG A 19 -13.23 -17.72 -9.31
N ARG A 20 -13.52 -16.61 -9.99
CA ARG A 20 -13.08 -15.25 -9.60
C ARG A 20 -13.97 -14.62 -8.54
N GLU A 21 -15.18 -15.13 -8.31
CA GLU A 21 -16.08 -14.58 -7.29
C GLU A 21 -15.61 -14.86 -5.86
N ASP A 22 -14.77 -15.87 -5.61
CA ASP A 22 -14.27 -16.16 -4.24
C ASP A 22 -12.78 -15.85 -4.05
N VAL A 23 -12.15 -15.15 -5.01
CA VAL A 23 -10.70 -14.91 -4.99
C VAL A 23 -10.41 -13.42 -4.93
N VAL A 24 -9.81 -13.01 -3.81
CA VAL A 24 -9.26 -11.65 -3.66
C VAL A 24 -7.82 -11.64 -4.16
N THR A 25 -7.55 -10.77 -5.12
CA THR A 25 -6.23 -10.58 -5.73
C THR A 25 -5.53 -9.37 -5.14
N VAL A 26 -4.24 -9.53 -4.84
CA VAL A 26 -3.45 -8.52 -4.14
C VAL A 26 -2.12 -8.34 -4.84
N VAL A 27 -1.75 -7.08 -5.06
CA VAL A 27 -0.35 -6.69 -5.33
C VAL A 27 0.19 -6.01 -4.07
N LEU A 28 1.32 -6.53 -3.58
CA LEU A 28 2.00 -5.96 -2.42
C LEU A 28 3.40 -5.50 -2.81
N THR A 29 3.78 -4.31 -2.36
CA THR A 29 5.12 -3.77 -2.47
C THR A 29 5.53 -3.09 -1.15
N ALA A 30 6.82 -2.97 -0.89
CA ALA A 30 7.38 -2.35 0.30
C ALA A 30 8.79 -1.81 -0.04
N ASP A 31 9.36 -1.00 0.86
CA ASP A 31 10.76 -0.56 0.79
C ASP A 31 11.12 0.04 -0.58
N ASN A 32 10.21 0.87 -1.11
CA ASN A 32 10.39 1.52 -2.40
C ASN A 32 11.43 2.65 -2.34
N HIS A 33 11.61 3.26 -1.15
CA HIS A 33 12.62 4.29 -0.85
C HIS A 33 12.73 5.38 -1.93
N LEU A 34 11.59 5.88 -2.41
CA LEU A 34 11.58 6.98 -3.39
C LEU A 34 12.31 8.19 -2.81
N GLY A 35 13.21 8.76 -3.61
CA GLY A 35 14.07 9.87 -3.21
C GLY A 35 15.46 9.47 -2.72
N TYR A 36 15.72 8.17 -2.46
CA TYR A 36 17.00 7.69 -1.92
C TYR A 36 18.21 8.19 -2.70
N ALA A 37 19.22 8.63 -1.95
CA ALA A 37 20.52 9.02 -2.48
C ALA A 37 21.63 8.71 -1.46
N ALA A 38 22.65 7.98 -1.88
CA ALA A 38 23.79 7.73 -1.01
C ALA A 38 24.66 8.99 -0.84
N PHE A 39 25.20 9.19 0.36
CA PHE A 39 26.09 10.31 0.65
C PHE A 39 27.33 10.28 -0.25
N GLY A 40 27.68 11.43 -0.85
CA GLY A 40 28.83 11.56 -1.75
C GLY A 40 28.64 10.92 -3.13
N GLN A 41 27.44 10.42 -3.46
CA GLN A 41 27.17 9.84 -4.78
C GLN A 41 27.18 10.91 -5.88
N HIS A 42 27.86 10.59 -6.99
CA HIS A 42 27.90 11.46 -8.17
C HIS A 42 26.48 11.71 -8.72
N LEU A 43 26.18 12.96 -9.10
CA LEU A 43 24.84 13.41 -9.51
C LEU A 43 24.16 12.49 -10.53
N ARG A 44 24.84 12.13 -11.62
CA ARG A 44 24.29 11.19 -12.63
C ARG A 44 23.87 9.84 -12.04
N LYS A 45 24.69 9.24 -11.19
CA LYS A 45 24.38 7.94 -10.57
C LYS A 45 23.20 8.06 -9.59
N ARG A 46 23.09 9.20 -8.92
CA ARG A 46 21.93 9.51 -8.06
C ARG A 46 20.65 9.59 -8.89
N GLU A 47 20.67 10.32 -10.00
CA GLU A 47 19.52 10.46 -10.89
C GLU A 47 19.09 9.10 -11.48
N GLU A 48 20.04 8.31 -11.97
CA GLU A 48 19.81 6.95 -12.47
C GLU A 48 19.16 6.07 -11.40
N ARG A 49 19.67 6.11 -10.16
CA ARG A 49 19.13 5.31 -9.07
C ARG A 49 17.70 5.74 -8.70
N GLN A 50 17.46 7.04 -8.57
CA GLN A 50 16.11 7.55 -8.29
C GLN A 50 15.13 7.19 -9.41
N GLN A 51 15.57 7.19 -10.68
CA GLN A 51 14.74 6.76 -11.79
C GLN A 51 14.43 5.26 -11.73
N GLN A 52 15.40 4.42 -11.37
CA GLN A 52 15.18 2.97 -11.18
C GLN A 52 14.17 2.69 -10.07
N LEU A 53 14.23 3.41 -8.95
CA LEU A 53 13.29 3.24 -7.84
C LEU A 53 11.87 3.64 -8.24
N ARG A 54 11.70 4.79 -8.93
CA ARG A 54 10.42 5.19 -9.50
C ARG A 54 9.90 4.16 -10.51
N HIS A 55 10.77 3.66 -11.39
CA HIS A 55 10.38 2.64 -12.37
C HIS A 55 9.93 1.33 -11.69
N ALA A 56 10.61 0.89 -10.65
CA ALA A 56 10.23 -0.32 -9.91
C ALA A 56 8.85 -0.16 -9.24
N PHE A 57 8.59 0.98 -8.59
CA PHE A 57 7.26 1.27 -8.05
C PHE A 57 6.19 1.33 -9.14
N GLN A 58 6.50 1.99 -10.27
CA GLN A 58 5.62 2.05 -11.42
C GLN A 58 5.28 0.64 -11.95
N GLN A 59 6.25 -0.27 -12.03
CA GLN A 59 5.98 -1.64 -12.50
C GLN A 59 4.98 -2.37 -11.61
N ALA A 60 5.04 -2.17 -10.29
CA ALA A 60 4.06 -2.75 -9.38
C ALA A 60 2.66 -2.16 -9.60
N THR A 61 2.55 -0.84 -9.77
CA THR A 61 1.25 -0.19 -10.01
C THR A 61 0.68 -0.52 -11.37
N ASP A 62 1.52 -0.54 -12.42
CA ASP A 62 1.12 -0.86 -13.78
C ASP A 62 0.66 -2.32 -13.87
N PHE A 63 1.36 -3.25 -13.20
CA PHE A 63 0.93 -4.66 -13.10
C PHE A 63 -0.44 -4.79 -12.42
N ALA A 64 -0.65 -4.09 -11.30
CA ALA A 64 -1.92 -4.09 -10.59
C ALA A 64 -3.07 -3.60 -11.48
N ILE A 65 -2.86 -2.51 -12.22
CA ILE A 65 -3.83 -1.93 -13.15
C ILE A 65 -4.10 -2.87 -14.33
N GLU A 66 -3.05 -3.39 -14.97
CA GLU A 66 -3.16 -4.28 -16.14
C GLU A 66 -3.96 -5.54 -15.81
N HIS A 67 -3.80 -6.07 -14.60
CA HIS A 67 -4.47 -7.30 -14.17
C HIS A 67 -5.80 -7.05 -13.44
N GLY A 68 -6.16 -5.79 -13.21
CA GLY A 68 -7.39 -5.41 -12.51
C GLY A 68 -7.49 -6.03 -11.12
N VAL A 69 -6.40 -5.98 -10.34
CA VAL A 69 -6.38 -6.59 -9.01
C VAL A 69 -7.29 -5.85 -8.03
N ASP A 70 -7.77 -6.52 -7.00
CA ASP A 70 -8.70 -5.91 -6.04
C ASP A 70 -7.99 -4.93 -5.11
N LEU A 71 -6.80 -5.32 -4.65
CA LEU A 71 -6.04 -4.63 -3.62
C LEU A 71 -4.62 -4.30 -4.08
N PHE A 72 -4.20 -3.05 -3.84
CA PHE A 72 -2.79 -2.64 -3.90
C PHE A 72 -2.32 -2.25 -2.50
N ILE A 73 -1.29 -2.91 -1.98
CA ILE A 73 -0.77 -2.68 -0.63
C ILE A 73 0.67 -2.19 -0.70
N GLN A 74 0.91 -1.00 -0.15
CA GLN A 74 2.23 -0.43 0.06
C GLN A 74 2.61 -0.60 1.56
N ALA A 75 3.51 -1.52 1.87
CA ALA A 75 3.70 -2.02 3.23
C ALA A 75 4.85 -1.35 4.02
N GLY A 76 5.10 -0.07 3.80
CA GLY A 76 6.13 0.72 4.51
C GLY A 76 7.30 1.17 3.63
N ASP A 77 7.96 2.25 4.04
CA ASP A 77 9.10 2.87 3.36
C ASP A 77 8.86 3.14 1.87
N LEU A 78 7.73 3.78 1.57
CA LEU A 78 7.43 4.31 0.24
C LEU A 78 8.45 5.38 -0.15
N PHE A 79 8.72 6.29 0.80
CA PHE A 79 9.69 7.36 0.65
C PHE A 79 10.90 7.10 1.54
N ASP A 80 12.06 7.58 1.11
CA ASP A 80 13.30 7.46 1.89
C ASP A 80 13.39 8.45 3.07
N THR A 81 12.48 9.42 3.12
CA THR A 81 12.40 10.47 4.14
C THR A 81 10.95 10.90 4.36
N THR A 82 10.65 11.45 5.54
CA THR A 82 9.37 12.05 5.90
C THR A 82 9.04 13.31 5.11
N THR A 83 10.04 13.94 4.48
CA THR A 83 9.89 15.13 3.63
C THR A 83 10.33 14.83 2.19
N PRO A 84 9.61 13.99 1.43
CA PRO A 84 9.96 13.70 0.05
C PRO A 84 9.86 14.95 -0.83
N ASP A 85 10.66 15.00 -1.89
CA ASP A 85 10.62 16.12 -2.82
C ASP A 85 9.34 16.13 -3.67
N GLU A 86 9.04 17.28 -4.30
CA GLU A 86 7.81 17.42 -5.07
C GLU A 86 7.73 16.47 -6.26
N ARG A 87 8.88 16.08 -6.83
CA ARG A 87 8.93 15.18 -7.99
C ARG A 87 8.43 13.80 -7.59
N ASP A 88 8.91 13.26 -6.48
CA ASP A 88 8.47 11.96 -5.97
C ASP A 88 7.02 12.03 -5.44
N ARG A 89 6.64 13.13 -4.78
CA ARG A 89 5.26 13.33 -4.32
C ARG A 89 4.25 13.35 -5.47
N SER A 90 4.55 14.10 -6.53
CA SER A 90 3.71 14.22 -7.72
C SER A 90 3.66 12.89 -8.48
N PHE A 91 4.79 12.19 -8.62
CA PHE A 91 4.84 10.87 -9.24
C PHE A 91 3.95 9.84 -8.51
N VAL A 92 4.05 9.76 -7.18
CA VAL A 92 3.19 8.87 -6.38
C VAL A 92 1.72 9.26 -6.50
N ALA A 93 1.40 10.56 -6.46
CA ALA A 93 0.03 11.04 -6.62
C ALA A 93 -0.59 10.56 -7.95
N GLU A 94 0.18 10.63 -9.04
CA GLU A 94 -0.25 10.16 -10.36
C GLU A 94 -0.54 8.65 -10.36
N ARG A 95 0.37 7.84 -9.82
CA ARG A 95 0.20 6.38 -9.74
C ARG A 95 -1.03 5.98 -8.90
N LEU A 96 -1.21 6.61 -7.74
CA LEU A 96 -2.38 6.38 -6.89
C LEU A 96 -3.69 6.82 -7.54
N ALA A 97 -3.67 7.92 -8.30
CA ALA A 97 -4.83 8.36 -9.06
C ALA A 97 -5.23 7.33 -10.13
N GLN A 98 -4.25 6.71 -10.80
CA GLN A 98 -4.50 5.66 -11.79
C GLN A 98 -5.04 4.37 -11.15
N LEU A 99 -4.47 3.92 -10.02
CA LEU A 99 -5.02 2.80 -9.24
C LEU A 99 -6.48 3.05 -8.84
N LYS A 100 -6.78 4.25 -8.32
CA LYS A 100 -8.14 4.65 -7.95
C LYS A 100 -9.09 4.68 -9.15
N GLN A 101 -8.64 5.20 -10.31
CA GLN A 101 -9.43 5.20 -11.54
C GLN A 101 -9.71 3.80 -12.08
N ALA A 102 -8.81 2.85 -11.81
CA ALA A 102 -8.99 1.43 -12.11
C ALA A 102 -9.85 0.68 -11.07
N ASN A 103 -10.43 1.38 -10.09
CA ASN A 103 -11.21 0.82 -8.97
C ASN A 103 -10.42 -0.15 -8.07
N ILE A 104 -9.11 0.07 -7.94
CA ILE A 104 -8.25 -0.74 -7.07
C ILE A 104 -8.17 -0.11 -5.69
N HIS A 105 -8.52 -0.87 -4.65
CA HIS A 105 -8.44 -0.40 -3.27
C HIS A 105 -6.98 -0.35 -2.82
N THR A 106 -6.49 0.86 -2.51
CA THR A 106 -5.09 1.05 -2.15
C THR A 106 -4.92 1.26 -0.65
N PHE A 107 -3.99 0.53 -0.05
CA PHE A 107 -3.63 0.60 1.37
C PHE A 107 -2.16 0.96 1.53
N ALA A 108 -1.83 1.73 2.56
CA ALA A 108 -0.45 2.08 2.87
C ALA A 108 -0.15 2.04 4.37
N LEU A 109 1.11 1.71 4.68
CA LEU A 109 1.72 1.74 6.00
C LEU A 109 2.93 2.69 5.99
N GLY A 110 3.22 3.27 7.14
CA GLY A 110 4.46 3.99 7.37
C GLY A 110 5.56 3.03 7.78
N GLY A 111 6.74 3.18 7.18
CA GLY A 111 7.95 2.46 7.56
C GLY A 111 8.85 3.29 8.48
N VAL A 112 10.11 2.89 8.62
CA VAL A 112 11.09 3.58 9.48
C VAL A 112 11.43 4.97 8.93
N HIS A 113 11.51 5.09 7.60
CA HIS A 113 12.03 6.27 6.92
C HIS A 113 10.99 7.36 6.70
N ASP A 114 9.75 6.96 6.45
CA ASP A 114 8.65 7.86 6.11
C ASP A 114 7.61 8.02 7.22
N THR A 115 7.85 7.42 8.40
CA THR A 115 7.10 7.73 9.61
C THR A 115 7.83 8.77 10.47
N PRO A 116 7.25 9.97 10.68
CA PRO A 116 7.81 10.97 11.57
C PRO A 116 7.98 10.45 13.00
N SER A 117 9.17 10.62 13.58
CA SER A 117 9.43 10.26 14.98
C SER A 117 8.51 11.02 15.96
N ASP A 118 8.14 12.25 15.58
CA ASP A 118 7.20 13.13 16.29
C ASP A 118 5.77 13.06 15.74
N ALA A 119 5.40 12.03 14.97
CA ALA A 119 3.99 11.73 14.70
C ALA A 119 3.17 11.60 16.02
N GLN A 120 3.90 11.43 17.13
CA GLN A 120 3.48 11.38 18.53
C GLN A 120 3.41 12.74 19.24
N SER A 121 3.72 13.87 18.60
CA SER A 121 3.74 15.17 19.29
C SER A 121 2.32 15.54 19.76
N PRO A 122 2.09 15.68 21.08
CA PRO A 122 0.76 15.99 21.64
C PRO A 122 0.21 17.34 21.17
N SER A 123 1.06 18.22 20.64
CA SER A 123 0.67 19.54 20.15
C SER A 123 0.15 19.55 18.72
N GLY A 124 0.30 18.45 17.96
CA GLY A 124 -0.10 18.39 16.55
C GLY A 124 0.78 19.19 15.59
N ASP A 125 1.89 19.76 16.07
CA ASP A 125 2.83 20.58 15.28
C ASP A 125 3.90 19.74 14.53
N GLY A 126 3.86 18.42 14.69
CA GLY A 126 4.78 17.51 14.01
C GLY A 126 4.53 17.46 12.50
N ILE A 127 5.59 17.21 11.73
CA ILE A 127 5.45 16.94 10.29
C ILE A 127 4.59 15.68 10.15
N PRO A 128 3.45 15.71 9.43
CA PRO A 128 2.64 14.52 9.20
C PRO A 128 3.35 13.56 8.26
N ALA A 129 3.07 12.25 8.37
CA ALA A 129 3.56 11.28 7.40
C ALA A 129 3.11 11.68 5.98
N PRO A 130 3.98 11.58 4.96
CA PRO A 130 3.66 12.04 3.60
C PRO A 130 2.42 11.36 3.03
N GLN A 131 2.14 10.11 3.43
CA GLN A 131 0.97 9.32 3.05
C GLN A 131 -0.37 9.98 3.45
N ILE A 132 -0.39 10.78 4.52
CA ILE A 132 -1.62 11.42 5.03
C ILE A 132 -2.25 12.33 3.98
N SER A 133 -1.44 12.98 3.13
CA SER A 133 -1.97 13.82 2.05
C SER A 133 -2.77 13.01 1.03
N TYR A 134 -2.28 11.82 0.66
CA TYR A 134 -2.98 10.92 -0.26
C TYR A 134 -4.23 10.30 0.39
N ALA A 135 -4.15 9.97 1.68
CA ALA A 135 -5.30 9.50 2.45
C ALA A 135 -6.43 10.51 2.50
N ARG A 136 -6.12 11.79 2.76
CA ARG A 136 -7.11 12.90 2.76
C ARG A 136 -7.77 13.13 1.41
N LEU A 137 -7.08 12.79 0.31
CA LEU A 137 -7.63 12.82 -1.05
C LEU A 137 -8.42 11.55 -1.40
N GLY A 138 -8.49 10.59 -0.48
CA GLY A 138 -9.10 9.28 -0.70
C GLY A 138 -8.40 8.49 -1.80
N ALA A 139 -7.11 8.71 -2.01
CA ALA A 139 -6.31 7.98 -3.00
C ALA A 139 -5.75 6.67 -2.43
N LEU A 140 -5.66 6.56 -1.11
CA LEU A 140 -5.33 5.34 -0.37
C LEU A 140 -5.97 5.39 1.02
N HIS A 141 -6.03 4.24 1.68
CA HIS A 141 -6.27 4.14 3.12
C HIS A 141 -4.93 4.02 3.85
N TYR A 142 -4.64 4.91 4.79
CA TYR A 142 -3.37 4.93 5.53
C TYR A 142 -3.56 4.45 6.96
N PHE A 143 -2.90 3.35 7.32
CA PHE A 143 -2.89 2.84 8.68
C PHE A 143 -1.86 3.62 9.52
N SER A 144 -2.36 4.64 10.23
CA SER A 144 -1.53 5.50 11.06
C SER A 144 -0.94 4.71 12.24
N PRO A 145 0.34 4.93 12.60
CA PRO A 145 0.93 4.32 13.79
C PRO A 145 0.17 4.78 15.05
N PRO A 146 0.05 3.91 16.08
CA PRO A 146 -0.62 4.28 17.32
C PRO A 146 0.15 5.38 18.07
N PRO A 147 -0.57 6.23 18.83
CA PRO A 147 0.00 7.41 19.48
C PRO A 147 1.02 7.10 20.61
N ARG A 148 1.04 5.87 21.13
CA ARG A 148 1.99 5.40 22.17
C ARG A 148 2.27 3.91 22.02
N GLN A 149 3.50 3.50 22.34
CA GLN A 149 3.97 2.10 22.25
C GLN A 149 3.20 1.14 23.19
N ASP A 150 2.68 1.67 24.31
CA ASP A 150 1.87 0.93 25.29
C ASP A 150 0.36 1.09 25.09
N ASP A 151 -0.07 1.90 24.10
CA ASP A 151 -1.48 1.94 23.71
C ASP A 151 -1.77 0.68 22.88
N THR A 152 -2.15 -0.40 23.57
CA THR A 152 -2.81 -1.54 22.96
C THR A 152 -4.22 -1.11 22.55
N ARG A 153 -4.35 -0.25 21.55
CA ARG A 153 -5.62 -0.14 20.82
C ARG A 153 -5.75 -1.35 19.92
N GLU A 154 -6.96 -1.90 19.85
CA GLU A 154 -7.34 -2.82 18.79
C GLU A 154 -6.99 -2.14 17.45
N LEU A 155 -6.33 -2.86 16.55
CA LEU A 155 -6.04 -2.31 15.23
C LEU A 155 -7.36 -1.94 14.58
N GLU A 156 -7.44 -0.72 14.05
CA GLU A 156 -8.57 -0.33 13.22
C GLU A 156 -8.54 -1.18 11.94
N ALA A 157 -9.57 -2.00 11.77
CA ALA A 157 -9.76 -2.80 10.59
C ALA A 157 -10.44 -1.97 9.50
N ALA A 158 -9.83 -1.88 8.33
CA ALA A 158 -10.51 -1.45 7.14
C ALA A 158 -11.29 -2.64 6.57
N ASN A 159 -12.62 -2.52 6.57
CA ASN A 159 -13.51 -3.57 6.07
C ASN A 159 -13.94 -3.25 4.64
N LEU A 160 -13.88 -4.26 3.76
CA LEU A 160 -14.30 -4.20 2.38
C LEU A 160 -15.22 -5.38 2.07
N GLU A 161 -16.14 -5.18 1.14
CA GLU A 161 -16.91 -6.26 0.53
C GLU A 161 -16.36 -6.46 -0.89
N LEU A 162 -15.66 -7.58 -1.12
CA LEU A 162 -15.03 -7.91 -2.39
C LEU A 162 -15.56 -9.25 -2.86
N HIS A 163 -16.22 -9.24 -4.02
CA HIS A 163 -16.80 -10.44 -4.62
C HIS A 163 -17.73 -11.24 -3.68
N GLY A 164 -18.42 -10.57 -2.77
CA GLY A 164 -19.29 -11.22 -1.77
C GLY A 164 -18.55 -11.78 -0.55
N LEU A 165 -17.25 -11.56 -0.46
CA LEU A 165 -16.44 -11.81 0.73
C LEU A 165 -16.26 -10.53 1.54
N THR A 166 -16.49 -10.63 2.85
CA THR A 166 -16.06 -9.60 3.80
C THR A 166 -14.56 -9.74 4.04
N VAL A 167 -13.79 -8.72 3.65
CA VAL A 167 -12.34 -8.65 3.77
C VAL A 167 -11.97 -7.57 4.80
N SER A 168 -11.42 -7.98 5.93
CA SER A 168 -10.91 -7.08 6.96
C SER A 168 -9.38 -6.98 6.88
N ILE A 169 -8.88 -5.75 6.73
CA ILE A 169 -7.45 -5.46 6.61
C ILE A 169 -7.02 -4.62 7.81
N CYS A 170 -6.04 -5.11 8.55
CA CYS A 170 -5.42 -4.39 9.65
C CYS A 170 -3.94 -4.16 9.36
N GLY A 171 -3.45 -2.98 9.74
CA GLY A 171 -2.07 -2.58 9.53
C GLY A 171 -1.41 -2.10 10.81
N LEU A 172 -0.16 -2.49 11.04
CA LEU A 172 0.66 -1.99 12.14
C LEU A 172 1.96 -1.41 11.56
N SER A 173 2.06 -0.08 11.57
CA SER A 173 3.29 0.64 11.20
C SER A 173 4.38 0.44 12.25
N VAL A 174 5.62 0.78 11.89
CA VAL A 174 6.79 0.68 12.79
C VAL A 174 6.56 1.48 14.08
N LEU A 175 6.78 0.86 15.24
CA LEU A 175 6.78 1.54 16.53
C LEU A 175 8.21 1.96 16.93
N PRO A 176 8.43 3.20 17.40
CA PRO A 176 9.73 3.63 17.92
C PRO A 176 10.21 2.68 19.04
N GLY A 177 11.47 2.23 18.94
CA GLY A 177 12.08 1.35 19.96
C GLY A 177 11.50 -0.06 20.02
N GLN A 178 10.83 -0.53 18.98
CA GLN A 178 10.29 -1.88 18.91
C GLN A 178 11.39 -2.93 18.75
N GLU A 179 11.48 -3.84 19.73
CA GLU A 179 12.32 -5.04 19.67
C GLU A 179 11.46 -6.31 19.67
N GLY A 180 11.85 -7.30 18.87
CA GLY A 180 11.17 -8.60 18.78
C GLY A 180 9.94 -8.59 17.86
N ASN A 181 9.08 -9.62 17.99
CA ASN A 181 7.93 -9.82 17.10
C ASN A 181 6.86 -8.72 17.29
N PRO A 182 6.57 -7.90 16.26
CA PRO A 182 5.62 -6.81 16.36
C PRO A 182 4.17 -7.26 16.56
N LEU A 183 3.85 -8.48 16.14
CA LEU A 183 2.52 -9.07 16.25
C LEU A 183 2.30 -9.77 17.59
N LYS A 184 3.30 -9.87 18.47
CA LYS A 184 3.19 -10.61 19.74
C LYS A 184 2.05 -10.11 20.63
N ARG A 185 1.70 -8.82 20.50
CA ARG A 185 0.65 -8.16 21.29
C ARG A 185 -0.68 -8.05 20.54
N LEU A 186 -0.74 -8.48 19.28
CA LEU A 186 -1.96 -8.41 18.48
C LEU A 186 -2.88 -9.58 18.81
N ARG A 187 -4.16 -9.29 19.04
CA ARG A 187 -5.22 -10.30 19.08
C ARG A 187 -6.22 -9.98 17.97
N VAL A 188 -6.25 -10.81 16.94
CA VAL A 188 -7.31 -10.76 15.94
C VAL A 188 -8.51 -11.48 16.52
N HIS A 189 -9.58 -10.74 16.82
CA HIS A 189 -10.87 -11.32 17.13
C HIS A 189 -11.60 -11.45 15.80
N MET A 190 -11.84 -12.69 15.37
CA MET A 190 -12.80 -12.95 14.31
C MET A 190 -14.15 -13.05 15.02
N ASP A 191 -15.12 -12.21 14.68
CA ASP A 191 -16.48 -12.42 15.14
C ASP A 191 -16.99 -13.70 14.47
N ASP A 192 -17.17 -14.77 15.26
CA ASP A 192 -17.80 -16.01 14.79
C ASP A 192 -19.24 -15.67 14.36
N SER A 193 -19.45 -15.58 13.04
CA SER A 193 -20.77 -15.39 12.41
C SER A 193 -21.28 -16.72 11.87
#